data_AF-A0A2X2V8C2-F1
#
_entry.id   AF-A0A2X2V8C2-F1
#
_cell.length_a   1.000
_cell.length_b   1.000
_cell.length_c   1.000
_cell.angle_alpha   90.00
_cell.angle_beta   90.00
_cell.angle_gamma   90.00
#
_symmetry.space_group_name_H-M   'P 1'
#
loop_
_entity.id
_entity.type
_entity.pdbx_description
1 polymer ?
#
loop_
_entity_poly.entity_id
_entity_poly.type
_entity_poly.pdbx_seq_one_letter_code
_entity_poly.pdbx_strand_id
1 'polypeptide(L)'
;MSHRLELLIAHTILQGFDAQYGRFLEVTAGAQQRFEQADWHAVQQAMKSRINLYDHHVGLVVEQLRCITGGQNTDAAFLLRVKEQYTRLLPDYPRFEIAESFFNSVYCRLFDHRSLTPERLFIFSSQAGKQLRPLPRPLAKTFFPEQGWTTLLTTLLSDLPLRLPWQDIARDVGFILAHLHETFGAEALRTATLEVANELFYRNKSRLAGWQTGAGGRQNFHFCCRSIAPMMAA
;
A
#
# COMPACT_ATOMS: atom_id res chain seq x y z
N MET A 1 0.97 -37.20 13.90
CA MET A 1 -0.08 -36.17 14.03
C MET A 1 0.45 -34.74 14.13
N SER A 2 1.69 -34.49 14.59
CA SER A 2 2.22 -33.11 14.75
C SER A 2 2.33 -32.33 13.44
N HIS A 3 2.78 -32.97 12.35
CA HIS A 3 3.02 -32.27 11.08
C HIS A 3 1.76 -31.65 10.45
N ARG A 4 0.61 -32.32 10.55
CA ARG A 4 -0.67 -31.80 10.05
C ARG A 4 -1.13 -30.59 10.85
N LEU A 5 -0.88 -30.58 12.17
CA LEU A 5 -1.17 -29.45 13.03
C LEU A 5 -0.24 -28.26 12.75
N GLU A 6 1.06 -28.52 12.56
CA GLU A 6 2.04 -27.50 12.17
C GLU A 6 1.64 -26.80 10.86
N LEU A 7 1.27 -27.60 9.86
CA LEU A 7 0.80 -27.10 8.56
C LEU A 7 -0.52 -26.33 8.70
N LEU A 8 -1.47 -26.82 9.50
CA LEU A 8 -2.73 -26.14 9.77
C LEU A 8 -2.47 -24.74 10.35
N ILE A 9 -1.62 -24.63 11.37
CA ILE A 9 -1.28 -23.35 12.00
C ILE A 9 -0.63 -22.39 10.99
N ALA A 10 0.32 -22.88 10.18
CA ALA A 10 0.95 -22.05 9.15
C ALA A 10 -0.09 -21.48 8.16
N HIS A 11 -1.04 -22.30 7.71
CA HIS A 11 -2.14 -21.84 6.86
C HIS A 11 -3.08 -20.87 7.58
N THR A 12 -3.42 -21.12 8.85
CA THR A 12 -4.27 -20.20 9.64
C THR A 12 -3.63 -18.82 9.76
N ILE A 13 -2.32 -18.74 9.99
CA ILE A 13 -1.60 -17.45 10.05
C ILE A 13 -1.65 -16.76 8.68
N LEU A 14 -1.39 -17.49 7.59
CA LEU A 14 -1.39 -16.92 6.24
C LEU A 14 -2.77 -16.45 5.81
N GLN A 15 -3.82 -17.21 6.14
CA GLN A 15 -5.22 -16.83 5.92
C GLN A 15 -5.61 -15.59 6.73
N GLY A 16 -5.13 -15.48 7.96
CA GLY A 16 -5.30 -14.28 8.78
C GLY A 16 -4.68 -13.05 8.14
N PHE A 17 -3.49 -13.20 7.54
CA PHE A 17 -2.86 -12.15 6.77
C PHE A 17 -3.66 -11.79 5.51
N ASP A 18 -4.13 -12.77 4.74
CA ASP A 18 -4.97 -12.52 3.56
C ASP A 18 -6.24 -11.74 3.92
N ALA A 19 -6.93 -12.12 5.01
CA ALA A 19 -8.11 -11.43 5.50
C ALA A 19 -7.79 -9.99 5.94
N GLN A 20 -6.70 -9.81 6.69
CA GLN A 20 -6.23 -8.49 7.13
C GLN A 20 -5.95 -7.58 5.94
N TYR A 21 -5.21 -8.08 4.95
CA TYR A 21 -4.81 -7.31 3.77
C TYR A 21 -6.00 -7.02 2.86
N GLY A 22 -6.92 -7.98 2.69
CA GLY A 22 -8.18 -7.76 1.97
C GLY A 22 -8.98 -6.60 2.57
N ARG A 23 -9.18 -6.60 3.89
CA ARG A 23 -9.85 -5.49 4.59
C ARG A 23 -9.09 -4.17 4.50
N PHE A 24 -7.75 -4.21 4.48
CA PHE A 24 -6.93 -3.00 4.29
C PHE A 24 -7.19 -2.38 2.91
N LEU A 25 -7.28 -3.20 1.86
CA LEU A 25 -7.60 -2.75 0.51
C LEU A 25 -9.01 -2.19 0.41
N GLU A 26 -10.02 -2.84 1.02
CA GLU A 26 -11.39 -2.35 1.04
C GLU A 26 -11.52 -0.97 1.69
N VAL A 27 -10.89 -0.79 2.86
CA VAL A 27 -10.86 0.52 3.54
C VAL A 27 -10.17 1.56 2.65
N THR A 28 -9.07 1.18 1.97
CA THR A 28 -8.31 2.08 1.11
C THR A 28 -9.09 2.46 -0.17
N ALA A 29 -9.82 1.53 -0.78
CA ALA A 29 -10.64 1.77 -1.98
C ALA A 29 -11.74 2.82 -1.74
N GLY A 30 -12.29 2.88 -0.52
CA GLY A 30 -13.28 3.90 -0.14
C GLY A 30 -12.73 5.33 -0.01
N ALA A 31 -11.41 5.56 -0.16
CA ALA A 31 -10.80 6.87 0.02
C ALA A 31 -11.27 7.89 -1.03
N GLN A 32 -11.44 7.48 -2.29
CA GLN A 32 -11.93 8.36 -3.34
C GLN A 32 -13.31 8.90 -3.04
N GLN A 33 -14.26 8.02 -2.70
CA GLN A 33 -15.63 8.43 -2.39
C GLN A 33 -15.68 9.43 -1.23
N ARG A 34 -14.93 9.17 -0.15
CA ARG A 34 -14.87 10.10 1.01
C ARG A 34 -14.29 11.45 0.63
N PHE A 35 -13.27 11.47 -0.24
CA PHE A 35 -12.71 12.72 -0.77
C PHE A 35 -13.72 13.48 -1.63
N GLU A 36 -14.42 12.80 -2.53
CA GLU A 36 -15.42 13.40 -3.41
C GLU A 36 -16.63 13.96 -2.66
N GLN A 37 -17.02 13.31 -1.56
CA GLN A 37 -18.10 13.76 -0.67
C GLN A 37 -17.66 14.83 0.33
N ALA A 38 -16.36 15.18 0.36
CA ALA A 38 -15.77 16.07 1.36
C ALA A 38 -16.03 15.62 2.81
N ASP A 39 -16.19 14.31 3.05
CA ASP A 39 -16.44 13.76 4.39
C ASP A 39 -15.12 13.59 5.15
N TRP A 40 -14.63 14.70 5.69
CA TRP A 40 -13.34 14.75 6.39
C TRP A 40 -13.34 13.97 7.69
N HIS A 41 -14.50 13.85 8.36
CA HIS A 41 -14.64 13.03 9.56
C HIS A 41 -14.50 11.55 9.21
N ALA A 42 -15.14 11.08 8.14
CA ALA A 42 -14.96 9.72 7.67
C ALA A 42 -13.54 9.42 7.19
N VAL A 43 -12.84 10.39 6.59
CA VAL A 43 -11.41 10.23 6.25
C VAL A 43 -10.57 9.97 7.49
N GLN A 44 -10.75 10.77 8.54
CA GLN A 44 -10.01 10.58 9.80
C GLN A 44 -10.39 9.27 10.48
N GLN A 45 -11.68 8.92 10.50
CA GLN A 45 -12.15 7.67 11.09
C GLN A 45 -11.60 6.45 10.35
N ALA A 46 -11.63 6.46 9.01
CA ALA A 46 -11.08 5.39 8.20
C ALA A 46 -9.58 5.19 8.43
N MET A 47 -8.81 6.27 8.62
CA MET A 47 -7.40 6.18 8.98
C MET A 47 -7.19 5.48 10.33
N LYS A 48 -7.96 5.88 11.36
CA LYS A 48 -7.91 5.23 12.69
C LYS A 48 -8.27 3.74 12.61
N SER A 49 -9.37 3.42 11.91
CA SER A 49 -9.80 2.03 11.70
C SER A 49 -8.72 1.21 10.99
N ARG A 50 -8.04 1.79 9.99
CA ARG A 50 -6.98 1.11 9.25
C ARG A 50 -5.75 0.79 10.12
N ILE A 51 -5.39 1.67 11.06
CA ILE A 51 -4.30 1.42 12.02
C ILE A 51 -4.64 0.23 12.92
N ASN A 52 -5.86 0.21 13.47
CA ASN A 52 -6.29 -0.85 14.39
C ASN A 52 -6.55 -2.19 13.69
N LEU A 53 -6.77 -2.18 12.37
CA LEU A 53 -7.14 -3.36 11.59
C LEU A 53 -6.10 -4.49 11.66
N TYR A 54 -4.83 -4.12 11.63
CA TYR A 54 -3.72 -5.06 11.68
C TYR A 54 -3.69 -5.79 13.03
N ASP A 55 -3.66 -5.02 14.12
CA ASP A 55 -3.67 -5.55 15.49
C ASP A 55 -4.90 -6.39 15.81
N HIS A 56 -6.05 -6.03 15.25
CA HIS A 56 -7.28 -6.80 15.38
C HIS A 56 -7.14 -8.20 14.76
N HIS A 57 -6.66 -8.30 13.51
CA HIS A 57 -6.50 -9.58 12.83
C HIS A 57 -5.42 -10.45 13.48
N VAL A 58 -4.31 -9.84 13.93
CA VAL A 58 -3.31 -10.57 14.74
C VAL A 58 -3.96 -11.18 15.98
N GLY A 59 -4.84 -10.42 16.66
CA GLY A 59 -5.57 -10.91 17.83
C GLY A 59 -6.51 -12.07 17.52
N LEU A 60 -7.30 -11.97 16.45
CA LEU A 60 -8.19 -13.03 16.00
C LEU A 60 -7.42 -14.32 15.70
N VAL A 61 -6.31 -14.24 14.98
CA VAL A 61 -5.46 -15.39 14.67
C VAL A 61 -4.89 -16.00 15.95
N VAL A 62 -4.38 -15.18 16.87
CA VAL A 62 -3.84 -15.68 18.15
C VAL A 62 -4.90 -16.47 18.93
N GLU A 63 -6.13 -15.95 19.04
CA GLU A 63 -7.21 -16.67 19.71
C GLU A 63 -7.60 -17.96 18.98
N GLN A 64 -7.68 -17.94 17.65
CA GLN A 64 -7.91 -19.15 16.85
C GLN A 64 -6.82 -20.21 17.09
N LEU A 65 -5.55 -19.79 17.12
CA LEU A 65 -4.43 -20.69 17.39
C LEU A 65 -4.50 -21.28 18.80
N ARG A 66 -4.86 -20.49 19.82
CA ARG A 66 -5.07 -20.97 21.19
C ARG A 66 -6.16 -22.05 21.26
N CYS A 67 -7.25 -21.88 20.51
CA CYS A 67 -8.30 -22.90 20.41
C CYS A 67 -7.81 -24.16 19.68
N ILE A 68 -7.11 -24.01 18.55
CA ILE A 68 -6.60 -25.13 17.74
C ILE A 68 -5.59 -25.98 18.53
N THR A 69 -4.74 -25.36 19.34
CA THR A 69 -3.75 -26.07 20.17
C THR A 69 -4.33 -26.58 21.49
N GLY A 70 -5.61 -26.31 21.77
CA GLY A 70 -6.27 -26.71 23.01
C GLY A 70 -5.62 -26.11 24.27
N GLY A 71 -5.01 -24.92 24.14
CA GLY A 71 -4.26 -24.27 25.23
C GLY A 71 -2.98 -25.00 25.64
N GLN A 72 -2.56 -26.05 24.92
CA GLN A 72 -1.28 -26.69 25.19
C GLN A 72 -0.15 -25.72 24.85
N ASN A 73 0.84 -25.68 25.73
CA ASN A 73 2.02 -24.85 25.54
C ASN A 73 2.80 -25.40 24.34
N THR A 74 2.70 -24.73 23.19
CA THR A 74 3.47 -25.09 22.01
C THR A 74 4.94 -24.85 22.32
N ASP A 75 5.71 -25.92 22.43
CA ASP A 75 7.14 -25.80 22.71
C ASP A 75 7.85 -24.99 21.61
N ALA A 76 9.03 -24.46 21.93
CA ALA A 76 9.79 -23.67 20.97
C ALA A 76 10.14 -24.45 19.69
N ALA A 77 10.29 -25.77 19.79
CA ALA A 77 10.59 -26.64 18.66
C ALA A 77 9.40 -26.78 17.70
N PHE A 78 8.17 -26.83 18.21
CA PHE A 78 6.95 -26.88 17.41
C PHE A 78 6.78 -25.63 16.55
N LEU A 79 7.04 -24.45 17.10
CA LEU A 79 6.92 -23.22 16.34
C LEU A 79 8.03 -23.01 15.32
N LEU A 80 9.23 -23.53 15.60
CA LEU A 80 10.27 -23.60 14.58
C LEU A 80 9.77 -24.41 13.37
N ARG A 81 9.13 -25.56 13.61
CA ARG A 81 8.50 -26.37 12.54
C ARG A 81 7.35 -25.65 11.85
N VAL A 82 6.51 -24.90 12.58
CA VAL A 82 5.47 -24.04 11.99
C VAL A 82 6.09 -22.98 11.09
N LYS A 83 7.15 -22.29 11.53
CA LYS A 83 7.86 -21.30 10.71
C LYS A 83 8.45 -21.95 9.46
N GLU A 84 9.01 -23.15 9.56
CA GLU A 84 9.48 -23.90 8.39
C GLU A 84 8.34 -24.18 7.41
N GLN A 85 7.17 -24.63 7.89
CA GLN A 85 6.00 -24.82 7.03
C GLN A 85 5.55 -23.50 6.41
N TYR A 86 5.46 -22.43 7.20
CA TYR A 86 5.08 -21.10 6.71
C TYR A 86 6.03 -20.60 5.63
N THR A 87 7.34 -20.74 5.85
CA THR A 87 8.38 -20.34 4.88
C THR A 87 8.21 -21.07 3.54
N ARG A 88 7.80 -22.35 3.56
CA ARG A 88 7.53 -23.13 2.35
C ARG A 88 6.31 -22.65 1.57
N LEU A 89 5.39 -21.90 2.19
CA LEU A 89 4.21 -21.32 1.51
C LEU A 89 4.53 -20.01 0.78
N LEU A 90 5.63 -19.34 1.12
CA LEU A 90 5.94 -18.00 0.64
C LEU A 90 6.60 -17.86 -0.76
N PRO A 91 7.27 -18.86 -1.38
CA PRO A 91 8.04 -18.64 -2.62
C PRO A 91 7.27 -18.03 -3.80
N ASP A 92 5.98 -18.33 -3.92
CA ASP A 92 5.09 -17.80 -4.97
C ASP A 92 4.10 -16.75 -4.44
N TYR A 93 4.21 -16.37 -3.16
CA TYR A 93 3.27 -15.50 -2.50
C TYR A 93 3.66 -14.01 -2.73
N PRO A 94 2.86 -13.20 -3.44
CA PRO A 94 3.29 -11.87 -3.93
C PRO A 94 3.64 -10.84 -2.85
N ARG A 95 3.16 -11.04 -1.62
CA ARG A 95 3.32 -10.11 -0.49
C ARG A 95 4.06 -10.75 0.67
N PHE A 96 5.05 -11.58 0.37
CA PHE A 96 5.73 -12.40 1.36
C PHE A 96 6.36 -11.56 2.49
N GLU A 97 6.92 -10.38 2.21
CA GLU A 97 7.56 -9.53 3.23
C GLU A 97 6.58 -9.09 4.32
N ILE A 98 5.36 -8.76 3.91
CA ILE A 98 4.29 -8.35 4.84
C ILE A 98 3.73 -9.59 5.54
N ALA A 99 3.62 -10.72 4.84
CA ALA A 99 3.23 -11.99 5.44
C ALA A 99 4.24 -12.47 6.52
N GLU A 100 5.54 -12.25 6.32
CA GLU A 100 6.60 -12.51 7.30
C GLU A 100 6.46 -11.60 8.53
N SER A 101 6.16 -10.32 8.30
CA SER A 101 5.88 -9.36 9.38
C SER A 101 4.63 -9.73 10.18
N PHE A 102 3.58 -10.21 9.50
CA PHE A 102 2.36 -10.70 10.14
C PHE A 102 2.64 -11.94 10.99
N PHE A 103 3.42 -12.89 10.47
CA PHE A 103 3.88 -14.04 11.23
C PHE A 103 4.63 -13.61 12.50
N ASN A 104 5.58 -12.67 12.37
CA ASN A 104 6.33 -12.14 13.53
C ASN A 104 5.41 -11.54 14.58
N SER A 105 4.36 -10.85 14.15
CA SER A 105 3.39 -10.19 15.04
C SER A 105 2.56 -11.21 15.82
N VAL A 106 2.10 -12.28 15.14
CA VAL A 106 1.39 -13.40 15.78
C VAL A 106 2.32 -14.13 16.75
N TYR A 107 3.55 -14.42 16.34
CA TYR A 107 4.54 -15.07 17.19
C TYR A 107 4.79 -14.26 18.47
N CYS A 108 5.06 -12.95 18.33
CA CYS A 108 5.30 -12.08 19.47
C CYS A 108 4.14 -12.06 20.47
N ARG A 109 2.89 -12.07 20.00
CA ARG A 109 1.71 -12.13 20.88
C ARG A 109 1.50 -13.49 21.56
N LEU A 110 1.91 -14.58 20.92
CA LEU A 110 1.85 -15.91 21.56
C LEU A 110 2.87 -16.08 22.69
N PHE A 111 4.00 -15.35 22.65
CA PHE A 111 5.11 -15.48 23.61
C PHE A 111 5.32 -14.24 24.50
N ASP A 112 4.35 -13.34 24.58
CA ASP A 112 4.46 -12.09 25.33
C ASP A 112 5.76 -11.32 25.02
N HIS A 113 6.15 -11.30 23.74
CA HIS A 113 7.38 -10.69 23.22
C HIS A 113 8.68 -11.25 23.81
N ARG A 114 8.69 -12.50 24.30
CA ARG A 114 9.88 -13.19 24.82
C ARG A 114 10.54 -14.08 23.77
N SER A 115 11.82 -14.36 23.96
CA SER A 115 12.60 -15.30 23.14
C SER A 115 12.57 -15.00 21.63
N LEU A 116 12.86 -13.75 21.28
CA LEU A 116 12.95 -13.26 19.90
C LEU A 116 14.33 -13.63 19.33
N THR A 117 14.43 -14.76 18.63
CA THR A 117 15.68 -15.19 17.98
C THR A 117 15.52 -15.28 16.46
N PRO A 118 16.60 -15.11 15.67
CA PRO A 118 16.54 -15.19 14.20
C PRO A 118 15.98 -16.51 13.68
N GLU A 119 16.16 -17.61 14.42
CA GLU A 119 15.65 -18.93 14.04
C GLU A 119 14.12 -18.95 14.14
N ARG A 120 13.53 -18.21 15.08
CA ARG A 120 12.09 -18.24 15.39
C ARG A 120 11.27 -17.15 14.71
N LEU A 121 11.91 -16.07 14.28
CA LEU A 121 11.27 -14.93 13.64
C LEU A 121 11.90 -14.64 12.27
N PHE A 122 11.16 -14.01 11.38
CA PHE A 122 11.70 -13.43 10.16
C PHE A 122 12.33 -12.07 10.48
N ILE A 123 13.50 -12.07 11.13
CA ILE A 123 14.29 -10.83 11.33
C ILE A 123 14.85 -10.35 10.00
N PHE A 124 15.32 -11.30 9.19
CA PHE A 124 15.64 -11.10 7.80
C PHE A 124 14.63 -11.85 6.95
N SER A 125 14.31 -11.31 5.78
CA SER A 125 13.38 -11.99 4.88
C SER A 125 13.97 -13.33 4.43
N SER A 126 13.13 -14.36 4.42
CA SER A 126 13.48 -15.68 3.88
C SER A 126 13.75 -15.66 2.37
N GLN A 127 13.42 -14.56 1.69
CA GLN A 127 13.57 -14.40 0.25
C GLN A 127 14.50 -13.26 -0.14
N ALA A 128 15.35 -12.78 0.79
CA ALA A 128 16.34 -11.74 0.52
C ALA A 128 17.20 -12.07 -0.72
N GLY A 129 17.36 -11.09 -1.61
CA GLY A 129 18.16 -11.24 -2.83
C GLY A 129 17.44 -11.93 -4.01
N LYS A 130 16.19 -12.38 -3.86
CA LYS A 130 15.39 -12.80 -5.02
C LYS A 130 15.01 -11.59 -5.87
N GLN A 131 15.15 -11.73 -7.19
CA GLN A 131 14.62 -10.74 -8.12
C GLN A 131 13.10 -10.63 -7.92
N LEU A 132 12.61 -9.40 -7.72
CA LEU A 132 11.19 -9.13 -7.72
C LEU A 132 10.64 -9.57 -9.07
N ARG A 133 9.61 -10.42 -9.04
CA ARG A 133 8.94 -10.84 -10.27
C ARG A 133 8.37 -9.60 -10.96
N PRO A 134 8.34 -9.58 -12.30
CA PRO A 134 7.67 -8.52 -13.02
C PRO A 134 6.23 -8.41 -12.54
N LEU A 135 5.82 -7.18 -12.22
CA LEU A 135 4.49 -6.92 -11.71
C LEU A 135 3.45 -7.33 -12.76
N PRO A 136 2.40 -8.10 -12.41
CA PRO A 136 1.38 -8.52 -13.37
C PRO A 136 0.65 -7.35 -14.04
N ARG A 137 0.62 -6.19 -13.35
CA ARG A 137 0.08 -4.93 -13.84
C ARG A 137 1.08 -3.82 -13.55
N PRO A 138 1.35 -2.92 -14.52
CA PRO A 138 2.21 -1.78 -14.26
C PRO A 138 1.57 -0.87 -13.19
N LEU A 139 2.39 -0.31 -12.31
CA LEU A 139 1.93 0.61 -11.25
C LEU A 139 1.83 2.05 -11.74
N ALA A 140 2.42 2.34 -12.90
CA ALA A 140 2.42 3.65 -13.52
C ALA A 140 2.20 3.55 -15.03
N LYS A 141 1.82 4.67 -15.64
CA LYS A 141 1.72 4.86 -17.08
C LYS A 141 2.67 5.96 -17.51
N THR A 142 3.32 5.78 -18.65
CA THR A 142 4.17 6.79 -19.27
C THR A 142 3.38 7.56 -20.32
N PHE A 143 3.46 8.89 -20.26
CA PHE A 143 2.84 9.82 -21.19
C PHE A 143 3.91 10.62 -21.91
N PHE A 144 3.67 10.85 -23.20
CA PHE A 144 4.57 11.56 -24.10
C PHE A 144 3.90 12.85 -24.58
N PRO A 145 4.54 14.01 -24.49
CA PRO A 145 3.95 15.30 -24.88
C PRO A 145 3.96 15.51 -26.41
N GLU A 146 3.46 14.55 -27.18
CA GLU A 146 3.48 14.59 -28.66
C GLU A 146 2.69 15.78 -29.22
N GLN A 147 1.56 16.11 -28.58
CA GLN A 147 0.71 17.26 -28.90
C GLN A 147 1.00 18.48 -28.00
N GLY A 148 2.16 18.47 -27.33
CA GLY A 148 2.57 19.48 -26.36
C GLY A 148 2.10 19.20 -24.93
N TRP A 149 2.78 19.85 -23.98
CA TRP A 149 2.55 19.67 -22.54
C TRP A 149 1.17 20.12 -22.08
N THR A 150 0.64 21.22 -22.63
CA THR A 150 -0.69 21.73 -22.26
C THR A 150 -1.78 20.70 -22.56
N THR A 151 -1.76 20.11 -23.75
CA THR A 151 -2.71 19.08 -24.17
C THR A 151 -2.58 17.84 -23.30
N LEU A 152 -1.35 17.36 -23.09
CA LEU A 152 -1.07 16.21 -22.23
C LEU A 152 -1.65 16.40 -20.83
N LEU A 153 -1.33 17.52 -20.17
CA LEU A 153 -1.76 17.80 -18.81
C LEU A 153 -3.29 17.97 -18.72
N THR A 154 -3.90 18.60 -19.72
CA THR A 154 -5.37 18.79 -19.77
C THR A 154 -6.08 17.44 -19.88
N THR A 155 -5.67 16.58 -20.81
CA THR A 155 -6.20 15.22 -20.95
C THR A 155 -6.00 14.43 -19.67
N LEU A 156 -4.78 14.49 -19.13
CA LEU A 156 -4.42 13.74 -17.94
C LEU A 156 -5.27 14.12 -16.71
N LEU A 157 -5.51 15.41 -16.48
CA LEU A 157 -6.35 15.87 -15.37
C LEU A 157 -7.83 15.51 -15.58
N SER A 158 -8.27 15.46 -16.84
CA SER A 158 -9.63 15.07 -17.22
C SER A 158 -9.88 13.57 -17.10
N ASP A 159 -8.84 12.75 -17.31
CA ASP A 159 -8.89 11.28 -17.24
C ASP A 159 -8.80 10.74 -15.81
N LEU A 160 -8.56 11.60 -14.81
CA LEU A 160 -8.56 11.17 -13.42
C LEU A 160 -9.96 10.65 -13.04
N PRO A 161 -10.07 9.57 -12.26
CA PRO A 161 -11.36 8.94 -11.96
C PRO A 161 -12.29 9.76 -11.06
N LEU A 162 -12.00 11.06 -10.83
CA LEU A 162 -12.81 11.93 -9.99
C LEU A 162 -14.13 12.29 -10.66
N ARG A 163 -15.19 12.24 -9.88
CA ARG A 163 -16.55 12.64 -10.29
C ARG A 163 -16.89 14.09 -9.92
N LEU A 164 -15.87 14.90 -9.62
CA LEU A 164 -16.03 16.31 -9.25
C LEU A 164 -15.62 17.21 -10.42
N PRO A 165 -16.34 18.32 -10.67
CA PRO A 165 -15.90 19.30 -11.63
C PRO A 165 -14.65 20.01 -11.12
N TRP A 166 -13.74 20.28 -12.05
CA TRP A 166 -12.61 21.17 -11.80
C TRP A 166 -13.09 22.62 -11.75
N GLN A 167 -12.45 23.44 -10.91
CA GLN A 167 -12.75 24.87 -10.86
C GLN A 167 -12.31 25.58 -12.14
N ASP A 168 -11.06 25.35 -12.55
CA ASP A 168 -10.47 25.90 -13.77
C ASP A 168 -9.26 25.06 -14.19
N ILE A 169 -9.47 24.10 -15.09
CA ILE A 169 -8.41 23.21 -15.59
C ILE A 169 -7.33 24.01 -16.32
N ALA A 170 -7.72 25.00 -17.13
CA ALA A 170 -6.78 25.74 -17.96
C ALA A 170 -5.81 26.55 -17.09
N ARG A 171 -6.32 27.20 -16.04
CA ARG A 171 -5.50 27.91 -15.05
C ARG A 171 -4.54 26.96 -14.34
N ASP A 172 -5.03 25.84 -13.85
CA ASP A 172 -4.22 24.90 -13.07
C ASP A 172 -3.14 24.25 -13.95
N VAL A 173 -3.44 23.89 -15.19
CA VAL A 173 -2.46 23.44 -16.20
C VAL A 173 -1.41 24.53 -16.47
N GLY A 174 -1.81 25.79 -16.56
CA GLY A 174 -0.90 26.92 -16.71
C GLY A 174 0.12 27.02 -15.57
N PHE A 175 -0.32 26.87 -14.32
CA PHE A 175 0.58 26.86 -13.16
C PHE A 175 1.55 25.68 -13.17
N ILE A 176 1.06 24.48 -13.52
CA ILE A 176 1.90 23.28 -13.67
C ILE A 176 3.00 23.54 -14.71
N LEU A 177 2.61 24.04 -15.88
CA LEU A 177 3.52 24.24 -17.00
C LEU A 177 4.56 25.32 -16.70
N ALA A 178 4.16 26.42 -16.06
CA ALA A 178 5.07 27.48 -15.63
C ALA A 178 6.12 26.92 -14.67
N HIS A 179 5.70 26.16 -13.66
CA HIS A 179 6.62 25.55 -12.70
C HIS A 179 7.58 24.53 -13.35
N LEU A 180 7.08 23.71 -14.29
CA LEU A 180 7.91 22.80 -15.06
C LEU A 180 8.97 23.57 -15.88
N HIS A 181 8.59 24.66 -16.52
CA HIS A 181 9.53 25.49 -17.30
C HIS A 181 10.57 26.15 -16.41
N GLU A 182 10.18 26.68 -15.25
CA GLU A 182 11.10 27.27 -14.27
C GLU A 182 12.10 26.25 -13.73
N THR A 183 11.66 25.01 -13.50
CA THR A 183 12.49 23.97 -12.87
C THR A 183 13.44 23.30 -13.86
N PHE A 184 12.96 22.98 -15.07
CA PHE A 184 13.70 22.15 -16.03
C PHE A 184 14.23 22.93 -17.24
N GLY A 185 13.65 24.11 -17.52
CA GLY A 185 13.91 24.86 -18.75
C GLY A 185 13.22 24.26 -19.97
N ALA A 186 13.02 25.10 -20.99
CA ALA A 186 12.30 24.71 -22.21
C ALA A 186 13.01 23.59 -23.00
N GLU A 187 14.34 23.55 -22.99
CA GLU A 187 15.13 22.54 -23.73
C GLU A 187 14.90 21.13 -23.20
N ALA A 188 15.02 20.95 -21.89
CA ALA A 188 14.83 19.64 -21.25
C ALA A 188 13.39 19.15 -21.39
N LEU A 189 12.40 20.05 -21.33
CA LEU A 189 11.00 19.68 -21.47
C LEU A 189 10.63 19.15 -22.86
N ARG A 190 11.41 19.46 -23.92
CA ARG A 190 11.12 18.93 -25.27
C ARG A 190 11.33 17.43 -25.39
N THR A 191 12.24 16.87 -24.60
CA THR A 191 12.57 15.43 -24.61
C THR A 191 12.08 14.71 -23.36
N ALA A 192 11.51 15.43 -22.40
CA ALA A 192 10.97 14.85 -21.18
C ALA A 192 9.70 14.03 -21.43
N THR A 193 9.56 12.96 -20.66
CA THR A 193 8.35 12.15 -20.54
C THR A 193 7.81 12.24 -19.13
N LEU A 194 6.55 11.85 -18.95
CA LEU A 194 5.86 11.88 -17.66
C LEU A 194 5.41 10.47 -17.28
N GLU A 195 5.95 9.92 -16.19
CA GLU A 195 5.48 8.64 -15.63
C GLU A 195 4.59 8.90 -14.42
N VAL A 196 3.41 8.29 -14.38
CA VAL A 196 2.31 8.65 -13.47
C VAL A 196 1.77 7.41 -12.81
N ALA A 197 1.71 7.42 -11.48
CA ALA A 197 1.07 6.34 -10.75
C ALA A 197 -0.40 6.15 -11.18
N ASN A 198 -0.80 4.90 -11.40
CA ASN A 198 -2.17 4.57 -11.78
C ASN A 198 -3.18 4.89 -10.66
N GLU A 199 -2.74 4.76 -9.42
CA GLU A 199 -3.55 5.03 -8.23
C GLU A 199 -3.15 6.36 -7.61
N LEU A 200 -4.14 7.04 -7.06
CA LEU A 200 -3.97 8.35 -6.45
C LEU A 200 -3.78 8.21 -4.94
N PHE A 201 -2.91 9.05 -4.37
CA PHE A 201 -2.57 8.98 -2.96
C PHE A 201 -3.44 9.95 -2.16
N TYR A 202 -4.36 9.43 -1.35
CA TYR A 202 -5.26 10.25 -0.54
C TYR A 202 -4.68 10.49 0.87
N ARG A 203 -4.66 11.75 1.32
CA ARG A 203 -4.26 12.13 2.68
C ARG A 203 -5.02 13.36 3.15
N ASN A 204 -5.78 13.24 4.23
CA ASN A 204 -6.59 14.33 4.80
C ASN A 204 -7.50 14.96 3.73
N LYS A 205 -7.42 16.28 3.55
CA LYS A 205 -8.17 17.07 2.55
C LYS A 205 -7.47 17.14 1.18
N SER A 206 -6.36 16.43 1.03
CA SER A 206 -5.53 16.47 -0.16
C SER A 206 -5.43 15.12 -0.83
N ARG A 207 -5.24 15.15 -2.13
CA ARG A 207 -4.84 14.00 -2.91
C ARG A 207 -3.57 14.33 -3.69
N LEU A 208 -2.58 13.47 -3.60
CA LEU A 208 -1.31 13.59 -4.30
C LEU A 208 -1.33 12.68 -5.53
N ALA A 209 -0.99 13.25 -6.69
CA ALA A 209 -0.52 12.51 -7.84
C ALA A 209 1.00 12.65 -7.89
N GLY A 210 1.72 11.52 -7.93
CA GLY A 210 3.17 11.48 -8.07
C GLY A 210 3.56 11.25 -9.52
N TRP A 211 4.54 12.00 -9.99
CA TRP A 211 5.10 11.93 -11.33
C TRP A 211 6.61 11.74 -11.28
N GLN A 212 7.15 11.11 -12.31
CA GLN A 212 8.59 11.10 -12.57
C GLN A 212 8.85 11.68 -13.96
N THR A 213 9.72 12.69 -14.05
CA THR A 213 10.15 13.27 -15.32
C THR A 213 11.53 12.72 -15.72
N GLY A 214 11.70 12.44 -17.00
CA GLY A 214 12.84 11.69 -17.54
C GLY A 214 13.83 12.47 -18.41
N ALA A 215 14.02 13.78 -18.24
CA ALA A 215 15.03 14.53 -19.00
C ALA A 215 16.33 14.71 -18.19
N GLY A 216 17.43 14.11 -18.66
CA GLY A 216 18.78 14.30 -18.09
C GLY A 216 19.03 13.67 -16.70
N GLY A 217 18.02 13.00 -16.13
CA GLY A 217 18.04 12.34 -14.82
C GLY A 217 16.61 12.12 -14.35
N ARG A 218 16.35 11.10 -13.51
CA ARG A 218 15.03 10.88 -12.92
C ARG A 218 14.77 11.95 -11.86
N GLN A 219 13.76 12.80 -12.05
CA GLN A 219 13.33 13.74 -11.02
C GLN A 219 11.87 13.47 -10.63
N ASN A 220 11.60 13.50 -9.32
CA ASN A 220 10.28 13.25 -8.77
C ASN A 220 9.51 14.55 -8.67
N PHE A 221 8.24 14.49 -9.02
CA PHE A 221 7.35 15.62 -8.99
C PHE A 221 6.02 15.21 -8.35
N HIS A 222 5.38 16.11 -7.60
CA HIS A 222 4.13 15.79 -6.92
C HIS A 222 3.15 16.95 -7.07
N PHE A 223 1.92 16.64 -7.49
CA PHE A 223 0.83 17.62 -7.46
C PHE A 223 -0.26 17.23 -6.50
N CYS A 224 -0.80 18.23 -5.82
CA CYS A 224 -1.80 18.09 -4.78
C CYS A 224 -3.12 18.69 -5.24
N CYS A 225 -4.12 17.84 -5.52
CA CYS A 225 -5.50 18.29 -5.72
C CYS A 225 -6.16 18.52 -4.36
N ARG A 226 -6.86 19.65 -4.21
CA ARG A 226 -7.65 19.98 -3.01
C ARG A 226 -9.09 20.22 -3.40
N SER A 227 -10.03 19.72 -2.59
CA SER A 227 -11.44 20.05 -2.75
C SER A 227 -11.70 21.48 -2.27
N ILE A 228 -12.55 22.22 -2.99
CA ILE A 228 -12.96 23.60 -2.68
C ILE A 228 -14.18 23.61 -1.74
N ALA A 229 -14.74 22.43 -1.41
CA ALA A 229 -15.90 22.32 -0.53
C ALA A 229 -15.67 23.07 0.80
N PRO A 230 -16.58 23.98 1.21
CA PRO A 230 -16.44 24.71 2.46
C PRO A 230 -16.44 23.75 3.65
N MET A 231 -15.73 24.12 4.73
CA MET A 231 -15.91 23.47 6.03
C MET A 231 -17.37 23.68 6.44
N MET A 232 -18.23 22.67 6.25
CA MET A 232 -19.40 22.54 7.11
C MET A 232 -18.84 22.15 8.48
N ALA A 233 -18.63 23.17 9.31
CA ALA A 233 -18.47 22.98 10.74
C ALA A 233 -19.75 22.32 11.25
N ALA A 234 -19.61 21.11 11.75
CA ALA A 234 -20.55 20.52 12.70
C ALA A 234 -19.85 20.47 14.05
#